data_AF-A0A916YLR5-F1
#
_entry.id   AF-A0A916YLR5-F1
#
_cell.length_a   1.000
_cell.length_b   1.000
_cell.length_c   1.000
_cell.angle_alpha   90.00
_cell.angle_beta   90.00
_cell.angle_gamma   90.00
#
_symmetry.space_group_name_H-M   'P 1'
#
loop_
_entity.id
_entity.type
_entity.pdbx_description
1 polymer ?
#
loop_
_entity_poly.entity_id
_entity_poly.type
_entity_poly.pdbx_seq_one_letter_code
_entity_poly.pdbx_strand_id
1 'polypeptide(L)'
;MQDNMENMFYGANPEIFEFAKRNRANPTPAEDLLWNYLCKNQLDGLRFKRQHPIGQYIADFYCHSVKLVIELDGSIHRLPQVLQNDLEKEDFIKANGLKILRFTNQEVFININDILNKIRESANPPLGVRGMKLIECPRDAIQGIKHFIPTEKKIKYINLLLESNLFDTIDFGSFVSPKAIPQMADTAEVVRGLDLSQTKTKLLAIIANERGATEACQFEQISYLGYPFSISETFQLRNTNATIAESLERVKAIQEITEKADKQLVIYISMGFGNPYGDEWNAEIAINWVDELQKLGIKIFSLSDTVGVATPESITYLFENLIPKYPKLEFGAHLHTTPDAWQEKVDAAYNAGCRRFDGAFLGYGGCPMAADELVGNMPMENLIPPPPKGEYNIEHFISAFQELIA
;
A
#
# COMPACT_ATOMS: atom_id res chain seq x y z
N MET A 1 11.46 -22.79 23.79
CA MET A 1 12.36 -22.25 22.73
C MET A 1 13.07 -23.36 21.94
N GLN A 2 12.42 -24.51 21.69
CA GLN A 2 13.07 -25.65 21.00
C GLN A 2 12.35 -26.06 19.69
N ASP A 3 11.09 -25.66 19.47
CA ASP A 3 10.30 -25.99 18.26
C ASP A 3 10.67 -25.20 16.99
N ASN A 4 11.37 -24.07 17.08
CA ASN A 4 11.63 -23.22 15.90
C ASN A 4 12.89 -23.59 15.10
N MET A 5 13.78 -24.43 15.65
CA MET A 5 15.00 -24.82 14.93
C MET A 5 14.78 -25.99 13.97
N GLU A 6 13.88 -26.93 14.29
CA GLU A 6 13.65 -28.13 13.45
C GLU A 6 13.09 -27.78 12.06
N ASN A 7 12.31 -26.70 11.95
CA ASN A 7 11.63 -26.34 10.69
C ASN A 7 12.52 -25.56 9.69
N MET A 8 13.73 -25.16 10.07
CA MET A 8 14.65 -24.43 9.17
C MET A 8 15.45 -25.34 8.23
N PHE A 9 15.57 -26.62 8.58
CA PHE A 9 16.47 -27.56 7.91
C PHE A 9 15.73 -28.66 7.16
N TYR A 10 14.39 -28.69 7.24
CA TYR A 10 13.51 -29.54 6.44
C TYR A 10 13.90 -31.03 6.48
N GLY A 11 14.30 -31.52 7.65
CA GLY A 11 14.69 -32.93 7.85
C GLY A 11 16.10 -33.28 7.36
N ALA A 12 17.00 -32.30 7.20
CA ALA A 12 18.38 -32.57 6.82
C ALA A 12 19.09 -33.49 7.81
N ASN A 13 19.78 -34.49 7.29
CA ASN A 13 20.53 -35.47 8.08
C ASN A 13 21.95 -34.95 8.41
N PRO A 14 22.66 -35.56 9.39
CA PRO A 14 24.00 -35.11 9.80
C PRO A 14 25.05 -35.06 8.69
N GLU A 15 24.95 -35.93 7.68
CA GLU A 15 25.89 -35.94 6.55
C GLU A 15 25.78 -34.66 5.72
N ILE A 16 24.57 -34.19 5.45
CA ILE A 16 24.32 -32.93 4.74
C ILE A 16 24.91 -31.73 5.50
N PHE A 17 24.85 -31.73 6.84
CA PHE A 17 25.48 -30.67 7.63
C PHE A 17 27.01 -30.66 7.50
N GLU A 18 27.66 -31.83 7.45
CA GLU A 18 29.09 -31.93 7.23
C GLU A 18 29.50 -31.48 5.81
N PHE A 19 28.72 -31.84 4.79
CA PHE A 19 28.93 -31.33 3.43
C PHE A 19 28.78 -29.81 3.36
N ALA A 20 27.72 -29.26 3.94
CA ALA A 20 27.52 -27.81 4.03
C ALA A 20 28.69 -27.10 4.70
N LYS A 21 29.24 -27.67 5.77
CA LYS A 21 30.42 -27.12 6.46
C LYS A 21 31.66 -27.09 5.55
N ARG A 22 31.89 -28.13 4.75
CA ARG A 22 32.99 -28.18 3.76
C ARG A 22 32.80 -27.15 2.65
N ASN A 23 31.58 -26.97 2.16
CA ASN A 23 31.28 -25.98 1.12
C ASN A 23 31.50 -24.55 1.64
N ARG A 24 31.11 -24.23 2.88
CA ARG A 24 31.40 -22.90 3.47
C ARG A 24 32.89 -22.57 3.54
N ALA A 25 33.73 -23.59 3.67
CA ALA A 25 35.18 -23.41 3.72
C ALA A 25 35.82 -23.25 2.33
N ASN A 26 35.12 -23.63 1.26
CA ASN A 26 35.63 -23.62 -0.12
C ASN A 26 34.60 -23.02 -1.10
N PRO A 27 34.24 -21.74 -0.94
CA PRO A 27 33.24 -21.10 -1.79
C PRO A 27 33.75 -20.83 -3.19
N THR A 28 32.83 -20.77 -4.16
CA THR A 28 33.17 -20.27 -5.50
C THR A 28 33.38 -18.73 -5.48
N PRO A 29 34.12 -18.17 -6.47
CA PRO A 29 34.31 -16.72 -6.54
C PRO A 29 32.99 -15.94 -6.70
N ALA A 30 31.98 -16.54 -7.35
CA ALA A 30 30.65 -15.94 -7.48
C ALA A 30 29.91 -15.92 -6.14
N GLU A 31 29.95 -17.03 -5.39
CA GLU A 31 29.37 -17.06 -4.03
C GLU A 31 30.03 -16.03 -3.11
N ASP A 32 31.36 -15.90 -3.14
CA ASP A 32 32.04 -14.91 -2.31
C ASP A 32 31.69 -13.48 -2.71
N LEU A 33 31.59 -13.19 -4.01
CA LEU A 33 31.16 -11.88 -4.48
C LEU A 33 29.75 -11.54 -4.00
N LEU A 34 28.77 -12.43 -4.22
CA LEU A 34 27.39 -12.20 -3.78
C LEU A 34 27.29 -12.12 -2.25
N TRP A 35 28.07 -12.93 -1.53
CA TRP A 35 28.07 -12.92 -0.06
C TRP A 35 28.50 -11.57 0.53
N ASN A 36 29.39 -10.82 -0.13
CA ASN A 36 29.76 -9.48 0.34
C ASN A 36 28.56 -8.55 0.47
N TYR A 37 27.54 -8.72 -0.37
CA TYR A 37 26.30 -7.95 -0.35
C TYR A 37 25.21 -8.53 0.56
N LEU A 38 25.21 -9.84 0.80
CA LEU A 38 24.20 -10.51 1.63
C LEU A 38 24.61 -10.62 3.11
N CYS A 39 25.91 -10.59 3.42
CA CYS A 39 26.40 -10.77 4.78
C CYS A 39 26.06 -9.57 5.67
N LYS A 40 26.06 -9.79 7.00
CA LYS A 40 25.79 -8.75 8.01
C LYS A 40 24.46 -8.00 7.80
N ASN A 41 23.48 -8.66 7.18
CA ASN A 41 22.15 -8.10 6.92
C ASN A 41 22.17 -6.83 6.03
N GLN A 42 23.16 -6.72 5.14
CA GLN A 42 23.35 -5.54 4.29
C GLN A 42 22.27 -5.35 3.22
N LEU A 43 21.58 -6.43 2.81
CA LEU A 43 20.44 -6.35 1.90
C LEU A 43 19.15 -6.20 2.72
N ASP A 44 18.75 -4.95 2.95
CA ASP A 44 17.48 -4.55 3.56
C ASP A 44 17.19 -5.22 4.92
N GLY A 45 18.24 -5.48 5.72
CA GLY A 45 18.13 -6.14 7.02
C GLY A 45 17.88 -7.66 6.97
N LEU A 46 17.84 -8.27 5.79
CA LEU A 46 17.57 -9.69 5.61
C LEU A 46 18.76 -10.55 6.05
N ARG A 47 18.46 -11.61 6.82
CA ARG A 47 19.47 -12.51 7.37
C ARG A 47 19.66 -13.74 6.49
N PHE A 48 20.58 -13.63 5.54
CA PHE A 48 21.02 -14.76 4.72
C PHE A 48 22.02 -15.66 5.44
N LYS A 49 21.94 -16.98 5.17
CA LYS A 49 22.90 -18.00 5.58
C LYS A 49 23.52 -18.65 4.35
N ARG A 50 24.84 -18.86 4.36
CA ARG A 50 25.55 -19.58 3.28
C ARG A 50 25.42 -21.09 3.42
N GLN A 51 25.38 -21.80 2.31
CA GLN A 51 25.49 -23.26 2.21
C GLN A 51 24.58 -23.91 3.26
N HIS A 52 23.28 -23.61 3.19
CA HIS A 52 22.31 -23.96 4.22
C HIS A 52 21.62 -25.29 3.90
N PRO A 53 21.67 -26.29 4.79
CA PRO A 53 20.98 -27.56 4.62
C PRO A 53 19.45 -27.43 4.54
N ILE A 54 18.86 -28.04 3.52
CA ILE A 54 17.41 -28.10 3.26
C ILE A 54 17.05 -29.51 2.79
N GLY A 55 16.58 -30.35 3.72
CA GLY A 55 16.32 -31.77 3.44
C GLY A 55 17.59 -32.47 2.98
N GLN A 56 17.54 -33.11 1.81
CA GLN A 56 18.70 -33.80 1.24
C GLN A 56 19.63 -32.88 0.43
N TYR A 57 19.36 -31.57 0.40
CA TYR A 57 20.06 -30.61 -0.44
C TYR A 57 20.76 -29.52 0.40
N ILE A 58 21.69 -28.82 -0.25
CA ILE A 58 22.35 -27.64 0.28
C ILE A 58 22.05 -26.49 -0.66
N ALA A 59 21.54 -25.40 -0.11
CA ALA A 59 21.33 -24.15 -0.84
C ALA A 59 22.54 -23.22 -0.68
N ASP A 60 22.99 -22.57 -1.74
CA ASP A 60 24.13 -21.64 -1.67
C ASP A 60 23.85 -20.48 -0.73
N PHE A 61 22.65 -19.91 -0.78
CA PHE A 61 22.15 -18.98 0.22
C PHE A 61 20.70 -19.26 0.59
N TYR A 62 20.37 -19.03 1.86
CA TYR A 62 19.01 -19.16 2.37
C TYR A 62 18.65 -18.03 3.34
N CYS A 63 17.50 -17.42 3.14
CA CYS A 63 16.89 -16.46 4.07
C CYS A 63 15.58 -17.03 4.60
N HIS A 64 15.56 -17.34 5.90
CA HIS A 64 14.42 -17.99 6.53
C HIS A 64 13.20 -17.09 6.67
N SER A 65 13.39 -15.80 6.99
CA SER A 65 12.29 -14.86 7.23
C SER A 65 11.39 -14.68 6.01
N VAL A 66 11.96 -14.80 4.81
CA VAL A 66 11.24 -14.69 3.52
C VAL A 66 11.14 -16.03 2.77
N LYS A 67 11.57 -17.13 3.39
CA LYS A 67 11.60 -18.48 2.80
C LYS A 67 12.25 -18.54 1.41
N LEU A 68 13.35 -17.80 1.22
CA LEU A 68 14.02 -17.65 -0.08
C LEU A 68 15.31 -18.46 -0.14
N VAL A 69 15.42 -19.31 -1.15
CA VAL A 69 16.60 -20.07 -1.56
C VAL A 69 17.23 -19.38 -2.77
N ILE A 70 18.55 -19.22 -2.76
CA ILE A 70 19.33 -18.73 -3.90
C ILE A 70 20.37 -19.80 -4.24
N GLU A 71 20.43 -20.16 -5.52
CA GLU A 71 21.39 -21.10 -6.10
C GLU A 71 22.24 -20.39 -7.16
N LEU A 72 23.55 -20.64 -7.14
CA LEU A 72 24.50 -20.16 -8.12
C LEU A 72 24.97 -21.32 -8.99
N ASP A 73 24.49 -21.36 -10.23
CA ASP A 73 24.81 -22.44 -11.15
C ASP A 73 26.20 -22.23 -11.77
N GLY A 74 27.07 -23.24 -11.59
CA GLY A 74 28.23 -23.46 -12.43
C GLY A 74 27.85 -24.30 -13.63
N SER A 75 27.89 -23.74 -14.84
CA SER A 75 27.87 -24.44 -16.15
C SER A 75 26.98 -25.70 -16.22
N ILE A 76 25.71 -25.56 -16.65
CA ILE A 76 24.78 -26.70 -16.80
C ILE A 76 25.34 -27.72 -17.81
N HIS A 77 25.79 -28.88 -17.31
CA HIS A 77 26.00 -30.05 -18.16
C HIS A 77 24.65 -30.73 -18.41
N ARG A 78 24.21 -30.74 -19.68
CA ARG A 78 22.95 -31.35 -20.15
C ARG A 78 23.00 -32.89 -20.13
N LEU A 79 23.24 -33.49 -18.97
CA LEU A 79 23.13 -34.92 -18.77
C LEU A 79 21.73 -35.24 -18.21
N PRO A 80 21.00 -36.25 -18.74
CA PRO A 80 19.63 -36.56 -18.31
C PRO A 80 19.47 -36.79 -16.81
N GLN A 81 20.48 -37.36 -16.16
CA GLN A 81 20.48 -37.62 -14.71
C GLN A 81 20.54 -36.34 -13.87
N VAL A 82 21.26 -35.31 -14.35
CA VAL A 82 21.38 -34.01 -13.67
C VAL A 82 20.05 -33.28 -13.73
N LEU A 83 19.39 -33.32 -14.90
CA LEU A 83 18.06 -32.72 -15.10
C LEU A 83 16.99 -33.33 -14.18
N GLN A 84 17.01 -34.66 -14.00
CA GLN A 84 16.06 -35.34 -13.11
C GLN A 84 16.26 -34.92 -11.65
N ASN A 85 17.50 -34.85 -11.17
CA ASN A 85 17.81 -34.43 -9.80
C ASN A 85 17.43 -32.95 -9.55
N ASP A 86 17.61 -32.08 -10.55
CA ASP A 86 17.25 -30.67 -10.45
C ASP A 86 15.73 -30.46 -10.35
N LEU A 87 14.94 -31.25 -11.07
CA LEU A 87 13.48 -31.24 -11.00
C LEU A 87 13.00 -31.71 -9.62
N GLU A 88 13.57 -32.81 -9.10
CA GLU A 88 13.22 -33.32 -7.77
C GLU A 88 13.57 -32.33 -6.65
N LYS A 89 14.73 -31.66 -6.73
CA LYS A 89 15.11 -30.59 -5.80
C LYS A 89 14.12 -29.44 -5.85
N GLU A 90 13.72 -29.01 -7.05
CA GLU A 90 12.80 -27.90 -7.21
C GLU A 90 11.39 -28.23 -6.70
N ASP A 91 10.89 -29.43 -6.97
CA ASP A 91 9.61 -29.91 -6.46
C ASP A 91 9.61 -29.99 -4.93
N PHE A 92 10.70 -30.47 -4.32
CA PHE A 92 10.86 -30.49 -2.87
C PHE A 92 10.80 -29.09 -2.26
N ILE A 93 11.55 -28.14 -2.84
CA ILE A 93 11.59 -26.75 -2.38
C ILE A 93 10.19 -26.13 -2.47
N LYS A 94 9.51 -26.29 -3.63
CA LYS A 94 8.15 -25.76 -3.84
C LYS A 94 7.12 -26.40 -2.91
N ALA A 95 7.17 -27.71 -2.71
CA ALA A 95 6.25 -28.43 -1.82
C ALA A 95 6.36 -27.96 -0.36
N ASN A 96 7.54 -27.51 0.06
CA ASN A 96 7.78 -26.95 1.40
C ASN A 96 7.52 -25.43 1.50
N GLY A 97 6.93 -24.82 0.46
CA GLY A 97 6.59 -23.40 0.44
C GLY A 97 7.80 -22.47 0.44
N LEU A 98 8.93 -22.94 -0.10
CA LEU A 98 10.13 -22.15 -0.31
C LEU A 98 10.13 -21.54 -1.72
N LYS A 99 10.67 -20.34 -1.85
CA LYS A 99 10.96 -19.68 -3.12
C LYS A 99 12.39 -20.01 -3.54
N ILE A 100 12.64 -20.14 -4.84
CA ILE A 100 13.99 -20.36 -5.39
C ILE A 100 14.30 -19.32 -6.47
N LEU A 101 15.48 -18.72 -6.36
CA LEU A 101 16.12 -17.95 -7.43
C LEU A 101 17.40 -18.67 -7.86
N ARG A 102 17.65 -18.71 -9.17
CA ARG A 102 18.87 -19.26 -9.73
C ARG A 102 19.58 -18.19 -10.55
N PHE A 103 20.88 -18.10 -10.40
CA PHE A 103 21.74 -17.22 -11.19
C PHE A 103 22.96 -17.98 -11.69
N THR A 104 23.42 -17.68 -12.89
CA THR A 104 24.71 -18.19 -13.36
C THR A 104 25.86 -17.40 -12.72
N ASN A 105 27.02 -18.05 -12.58
CA ASN A 105 28.23 -17.36 -12.11
C ASN A 105 28.55 -16.10 -12.95
N GLN A 106 28.32 -16.15 -14.26
CA GLN A 106 28.56 -15.02 -15.16
C GLN A 106 27.62 -13.83 -14.87
N GLU A 107 26.35 -14.08 -14.58
CA GLU A 107 25.41 -13.01 -14.18
C GLU A 107 25.87 -12.33 -12.89
N VAL A 108 26.40 -13.09 -11.93
CA VAL A 108 26.93 -12.53 -10.67
C VAL A 108 28.11 -11.60 -10.91
N PHE A 109 28.99 -11.94 -11.85
CA PHE A 109 30.15 -11.10 -12.15
C PHE A 109 29.80 -9.84 -12.96
N ILE A 110 28.80 -9.90 -13.85
CA ILE A 110 28.52 -8.81 -14.80
C ILE A 110 27.39 -7.91 -14.31
N ASN A 111 26.35 -8.46 -13.66
CA ASN A 111 25.09 -7.77 -13.37
C ASN A 111 24.71 -7.89 -11.89
N ILE A 112 25.65 -7.65 -10.97
CA ILE A 112 25.42 -7.83 -9.53
C ILE A 112 24.24 -6.99 -9.02
N ASN A 113 24.07 -5.75 -9.49
CA ASN A 113 22.96 -4.88 -9.07
C ASN A 113 21.59 -5.44 -9.48
N ASP A 114 21.46 -5.97 -10.70
CA ASP A 114 20.21 -6.58 -11.16
C ASP A 114 19.88 -7.84 -10.36
N ILE A 115 20.90 -8.62 -9.98
CA ILE A 115 20.73 -9.77 -9.08
C ILE A 115 20.22 -9.31 -7.72
N LEU A 116 20.82 -8.27 -7.12
CA LEU A 116 20.36 -7.74 -5.84
C LEU A 116 18.91 -7.25 -5.94
N ASN A 117 18.53 -6.59 -7.04
CA ASN A 117 17.15 -6.18 -7.27
C ASN A 117 16.20 -7.37 -7.41
N LYS A 118 16.55 -8.42 -8.18
CA LYS A 118 15.74 -9.65 -8.26
C LYS A 118 15.61 -10.35 -6.91
N ILE A 119 16.67 -10.34 -6.09
CA ILE A 119 16.62 -10.87 -4.72
C ILE A 119 15.69 -10.01 -3.87
N ARG A 120 15.76 -8.68 -3.97
CA ARG A 120 14.82 -7.76 -3.30
C ARG A 120 13.40 -8.04 -3.72
N GLU A 121 13.11 -8.11 -5.01
CA GLU A 121 11.77 -8.44 -5.54
C GLU A 121 11.28 -9.83 -5.10
N SER A 122 12.14 -10.82 -4.97
CA SER A 122 11.70 -12.15 -4.52
C SER A 122 11.50 -12.22 -3.01
N ALA A 123 12.37 -11.54 -2.25
CA ALA A 123 12.28 -11.42 -0.79
C ALA A 123 11.11 -10.52 -0.37
N ASN A 124 10.92 -9.44 -1.13
CA ASN A 124 9.94 -8.38 -1.02
C ASN A 124 9.32 -8.17 -2.42
N PRO A 125 8.35 -9.01 -2.85
CA PRO A 125 7.61 -8.73 -4.07
C PRO A 125 7.07 -7.30 -4.04
N PRO A 126 6.90 -6.63 -5.21
CA PRO A 126 6.35 -5.28 -5.29
C PRO A 126 5.24 -5.13 -4.27
N LEU A 127 5.47 -4.17 -3.37
CA LEU A 127 4.94 -4.03 -2.01
C LEU A 127 3.63 -4.76 -1.77
N GLY A 128 3.76 -6.05 -1.50
CA GLY A 128 2.71 -6.83 -0.90
C GLY A 128 2.79 -6.79 0.61
N VAL A 129 2.58 -5.62 1.21
CA VAL A 129 2.96 -5.41 2.60
C VAL A 129 1.96 -6.06 3.55
N ARG A 130 2.41 -7.13 4.21
CA ARG A 130 1.85 -7.52 5.50
C ARG A 130 1.89 -6.32 6.45
N GLY A 131 0.75 -5.70 6.71
CA GLY A 131 0.63 -4.57 7.64
C GLY A 131 0.41 -3.20 7.00
N MET A 132 0.15 -3.11 5.69
CA MET A 132 -0.51 -1.93 5.12
C MET A 132 -2.02 -2.02 5.29
N LYS A 133 -2.65 -0.87 5.55
CA LYS A 133 -4.07 -0.65 5.40
C LYS A 133 -4.34 -0.08 4.03
N LEU A 134 -5.16 -0.78 3.25
CA LEU A 134 -5.50 -0.38 1.88
C LEU A 134 -6.88 0.29 1.87
N ILE A 135 -6.94 1.47 1.25
CA ILE A 135 -8.15 2.25 1.09
C ILE A 135 -8.39 2.45 -0.40
N GLU A 136 -9.36 1.70 -0.92
CA GLU A 136 -9.80 1.85 -2.30
C GLU A 136 -10.78 3.01 -2.38
N CYS A 137 -10.57 3.91 -3.35
CA CYS A 137 -11.30 5.16 -3.49
C CYS A 137 -12.18 5.26 -4.75
N PRO A 138 -13.19 4.38 -4.95
CA PRO A 138 -14.09 4.47 -6.10
C PRO A 138 -14.78 5.82 -6.21
N ARG A 139 -15.14 6.45 -5.08
CA ARG A 139 -15.74 7.79 -5.04
C ARG A 139 -14.86 8.81 -5.73
N ASP A 140 -13.59 8.87 -5.33
CA ASP A 140 -12.64 9.85 -5.84
C ASP A 140 -12.33 9.60 -7.33
N ALA A 141 -12.23 8.32 -7.71
CA ALA A 141 -12.00 7.89 -9.08
C ALA A 141 -13.10 8.35 -10.05
N ILE A 142 -14.37 8.22 -9.65
CA ILE A 142 -15.50 8.48 -10.56
C ILE A 142 -16.05 9.90 -10.48
N GLN A 143 -15.81 10.66 -9.41
CA GLN A 143 -16.49 11.95 -9.18
C GLN A 143 -16.35 12.97 -10.32
N GLY A 144 -15.24 12.92 -11.06
CA GLY A 144 -14.94 13.81 -12.19
C GLY A 144 -15.54 13.36 -13.52
N ILE A 145 -16.12 12.15 -13.59
CA ILE A 145 -16.71 11.60 -14.81
C ILE A 145 -18.02 12.35 -15.11
N LYS A 146 -18.13 12.87 -16.34
CA LYS A 146 -19.21 13.79 -16.74
C LYS A 146 -20.57 13.11 -16.92
N HIS A 147 -20.58 11.89 -17.44
CA HIS A 147 -21.82 11.13 -17.60
C HIS A 147 -22.17 10.46 -16.27
N PHE A 148 -23.45 10.46 -15.92
CA PHE A 148 -23.88 9.82 -14.68
C PHE A 148 -23.74 8.30 -14.80
N ILE A 149 -22.93 7.71 -13.92
CA ILE A 149 -22.81 6.24 -13.83
C ILE A 149 -24.03 5.70 -13.07
N PRO A 150 -24.80 4.74 -13.63
CA PRO A 150 -25.96 4.17 -12.97
C PRO A 150 -25.67 3.62 -11.56
N THR A 151 -26.58 3.86 -10.62
CA THR A 151 -26.49 3.45 -9.21
C THR A 151 -26.15 1.96 -9.06
N GLU A 152 -26.75 1.11 -9.88
CA GLU A 152 -26.61 -0.35 -9.87
C GLU A 152 -25.21 -0.79 -10.28
N LYS A 153 -24.55 -0.06 -11.20
CA LYS A 153 -23.15 -0.31 -11.54
C LYS A 153 -22.24 0.00 -10.34
N LYS A 154 -22.49 1.11 -9.65
CA LYS A 154 -21.74 1.49 -8.43
C LYS A 154 -21.92 0.42 -7.34
N ILE A 155 -23.17 0.01 -7.08
CA ILE A 155 -23.49 -1.05 -6.10
C ILE A 155 -22.78 -2.36 -6.47
N LYS A 156 -22.88 -2.81 -7.73
CA LYS A 156 -22.22 -4.03 -8.21
C LYS A 156 -20.71 -3.98 -7.97
N TYR A 157 -20.07 -2.88 -8.34
CA TYR A 157 -18.62 -2.72 -8.19
C TYR A 157 -18.20 -2.66 -6.72
N ILE A 158 -18.89 -1.89 -5.88
CA ILE A 158 -18.53 -1.76 -4.46
C ILE A 158 -18.76 -3.09 -3.72
N ASN A 159 -19.84 -3.83 -4.02
CA ASN A 159 -20.04 -5.16 -3.44
C ASN A 159 -18.93 -6.16 -3.83
N LEU A 160 -18.45 -6.12 -5.07
CA LEU A 160 -17.29 -6.93 -5.47
C LEU A 160 -16.05 -6.62 -4.61
N LEU A 161 -15.80 -5.33 -4.33
CA LEU A 161 -14.70 -4.94 -3.46
C LEU A 161 -14.91 -5.41 -2.00
N LEU A 162 -16.14 -5.30 -1.47
CA LEU A 162 -16.49 -5.75 -0.13
C LEU A 162 -16.33 -7.27 0.04
N GLU A 163 -16.77 -8.05 -0.94
CA GLU A 163 -16.69 -9.52 -0.97
C GLU A 163 -15.24 -10.01 -0.89
N SER A 164 -14.31 -9.25 -1.49
CA SER A 164 -12.88 -9.61 -1.51
C SER A 164 -12.23 -9.64 -0.13
N ASN A 165 -12.75 -8.88 0.84
CA ASN A 165 -12.11 -8.62 2.13
C ASN A 165 -10.64 -8.13 2.03
N LEU A 166 -10.23 -7.62 0.86
CA LEU A 166 -8.86 -7.16 0.61
C LEU A 166 -8.58 -5.79 1.23
N PHE A 167 -9.58 -4.93 1.24
CA PHE A 167 -9.44 -3.53 1.65
C PHE A 167 -9.85 -3.33 3.10
N ASP A 168 -9.11 -2.50 3.83
CA ASP A 168 -9.50 -2.06 5.17
C ASP A 168 -10.68 -1.10 5.10
N THR A 169 -10.69 -0.23 4.09
CA THR A 169 -11.73 0.78 3.90
C THR A 169 -12.02 0.99 2.42
N ILE A 170 -13.29 1.26 2.10
CA ILE A 170 -13.70 1.73 0.77
C ILE A 170 -14.28 3.13 0.92
N ASP A 171 -13.68 4.12 0.25
CA ASP A 171 -14.26 5.45 0.05
C ASP A 171 -15.31 5.35 -1.08
N PHE A 172 -16.53 5.03 -0.67
CA PHE A 172 -17.57 4.51 -1.57
C PHE A 172 -18.47 5.61 -2.15
N GLY A 173 -18.56 6.77 -1.51
CA GLY A 173 -19.52 7.82 -1.89
C GLY A 173 -19.39 9.10 -1.08
N SER A 174 -20.27 10.07 -1.35
CA SER A 174 -20.19 11.39 -0.70
C SER A 174 -21.56 12.04 -0.49
N PHE A 175 -21.76 12.66 0.68
CA PHE A 175 -22.98 13.42 1.03
C PHE A 175 -22.77 14.93 0.82
N VAL A 176 -22.16 15.28 -0.31
CA VAL A 176 -21.98 16.68 -0.75
C VAL A 176 -23.21 17.17 -1.51
N SER A 177 -23.16 18.40 -2.04
CA SER A 177 -24.24 18.93 -2.85
C SER A 177 -24.33 18.18 -4.20
N PRO A 178 -25.47 17.55 -4.55
CA PRO A 178 -25.67 16.94 -5.86
C PRO A 178 -25.54 17.93 -7.02
N LYS A 179 -25.74 19.23 -6.75
CA LYS A 179 -25.51 20.29 -7.75
C LYS A 179 -24.02 20.49 -8.02
N ALA A 180 -23.18 20.37 -6.98
CA ALA A 180 -21.74 20.56 -7.10
C ALA A 180 -21.07 19.31 -7.67
N ILE A 181 -21.46 18.13 -7.18
CA ILE A 181 -20.92 16.83 -7.61
C ILE A 181 -22.09 15.90 -7.99
N PRO A 182 -22.64 16.04 -9.22
CA PRO A 182 -23.80 15.25 -9.66
C PRO A 182 -23.60 13.74 -9.60
N GLN A 183 -22.36 13.30 -9.81
CA GLN A 183 -21.99 11.90 -9.79
C GLN A 183 -22.22 11.23 -8.43
N MET A 184 -22.35 12.00 -7.34
CA MET A 184 -22.56 11.52 -5.97
C MET A 184 -24.01 11.65 -5.47
N ALA A 185 -24.93 12.07 -6.34
CA ALA A 185 -26.32 12.34 -5.99
C ALA A 185 -27.08 11.14 -5.39
N ASP A 186 -26.68 9.92 -5.75
CA ASP A 186 -27.29 8.64 -5.41
C ASP A 186 -26.58 7.93 -4.24
N THR A 187 -25.66 8.58 -3.52
CA THR A 187 -24.87 7.95 -2.45
C THR A 187 -25.74 7.24 -1.39
N ALA A 188 -26.91 7.80 -1.04
CA ALA A 188 -27.87 7.20 -0.12
C ALA A 188 -28.53 5.92 -0.66
N GLU A 189 -28.71 5.81 -1.97
CA GLU A 189 -29.25 4.62 -2.63
C GLU A 189 -28.15 3.56 -2.74
N VAL A 190 -26.92 3.98 -3.10
CA VAL A 190 -25.75 3.11 -3.17
C VAL A 190 -25.54 2.40 -1.82
N VAL A 191 -25.41 3.13 -0.71
CA VAL A 191 -25.13 2.53 0.61
C VAL A 191 -26.20 1.54 1.07
N ARG A 192 -27.46 1.72 0.66
CA ARG A 192 -28.57 0.79 0.96
C ARG A 192 -28.48 -0.52 0.17
N GLY A 193 -27.83 -0.49 -1.00
CA GLY A 193 -27.58 -1.66 -1.84
C GLY A 193 -26.32 -2.44 -1.50
N LEU A 194 -25.52 -1.98 -0.53
CA LEU A 194 -24.27 -2.65 -0.15
C LEU A 194 -24.49 -3.77 0.86
N ASP A 195 -23.84 -4.92 0.65
CA ASP A 195 -23.86 -6.06 1.56
C ASP A 195 -22.58 -6.10 2.41
N LEU A 196 -22.73 -5.79 3.71
CA LEU A 196 -21.63 -5.83 4.67
C LEU A 196 -21.63 -7.10 5.53
N SER A 197 -22.53 -8.06 5.26
CA SER A 197 -22.78 -9.20 6.16
C SER A 197 -21.59 -10.17 6.28
N GLN A 198 -20.74 -10.25 5.24
CA GLN A 198 -19.59 -11.15 5.16
C GLN A 198 -18.23 -10.43 5.06
N THR A 199 -18.19 -9.13 5.35
CA THR A 199 -16.97 -8.32 5.20
C THR A 199 -16.52 -7.66 6.50
N LYS A 200 -15.20 -7.52 6.65
CA LYS A 200 -14.59 -6.69 7.69
C LYS A 200 -14.26 -5.28 7.20
N THR A 201 -14.31 -5.09 5.88
CA THR A 201 -14.05 -3.81 5.21
C THR A 201 -15.01 -2.74 5.73
N LYS A 202 -14.47 -1.56 5.99
CA LYS A 202 -15.23 -0.41 6.48
C LYS A 202 -15.64 0.51 5.34
N LEU A 203 -16.77 1.18 5.50
CA LEU A 203 -17.20 2.20 4.55
C LEU A 203 -16.84 3.60 5.04
N LEU A 204 -16.28 4.39 4.13
CA LEU A 204 -15.99 5.82 4.29
C LEU A 204 -16.82 6.63 3.31
N ALA A 205 -17.46 7.70 3.79
CA ALA A 205 -18.13 8.67 2.95
C ALA A 205 -17.55 10.08 3.13
N ILE A 206 -17.26 10.77 2.04
CA ILE A 206 -16.81 12.17 2.10
C ILE A 206 -17.97 13.11 2.42
N ILE A 207 -17.72 14.07 3.30
CA ILE A 207 -18.66 15.12 3.68
C ILE A 207 -17.97 16.49 3.62
N ALA A 208 -18.76 17.55 3.41
CA ALA A 208 -18.24 18.92 3.33
C ALA A 208 -18.79 19.87 4.42
N ASN A 209 -19.82 19.45 5.15
CA ASN A 209 -20.50 20.24 6.18
C ASN A 209 -21.38 19.37 7.10
N GLU A 210 -21.99 20.02 8.09
CA GLU A 210 -22.84 19.42 9.12
C GLU A 210 -24.07 18.73 8.55
N ARG A 211 -24.63 19.26 7.45
CA ARG A 211 -25.75 18.61 6.74
C ARG A 211 -25.31 17.25 6.21
N GLY A 212 -24.21 17.22 5.46
CA GLY A 212 -23.65 15.97 4.92
C GLY A 212 -23.27 14.99 6.02
N ALA A 213 -22.69 15.48 7.13
CA ALA A 213 -22.37 14.65 8.29
C ALA A 213 -23.63 14.04 8.93
N THR A 214 -24.67 14.85 9.11
CA THR A 214 -25.95 14.41 9.68
C THR A 214 -26.61 13.36 8.79
N GLU A 215 -26.64 13.59 7.47
CA GLU A 215 -27.18 12.63 6.49
C GLU A 215 -26.40 11.31 6.50
N ALA A 216 -25.06 11.36 6.42
CA ALA A 216 -24.22 10.17 6.47
C ALA A 216 -24.39 9.38 7.78
N CYS A 217 -24.56 10.08 8.90
CA CYS A 217 -24.70 9.43 10.21
C CYS A 217 -26.00 8.61 10.37
N GLN A 218 -26.99 8.79 9.48
CA GLN A 218 -28.22 7.99 9.49
C GLN A 218 -28.02 6.54 9.04
N PHE A 219 -26.88 6.22 8.42
CA PHE A 219 -26.58 4.90 7.88
C PHE A 219 -25.65 4.14 8.82
N GLU A 220 -26.13 3.03 9.37
CA GLU A 220 -25.35 2.16 10.27
C GLU A 220 -24.14 1.54 9.55
N GLN A 221 -24.24 1.33 8.23
CA GLN A 221 -23.17 0.76 7.40
C GLN A 221 -21.91 1.64 7.35
N ILE A 222 -22.05 2.95 7.52
CA ILE A 222 -20.93 3.90 7.38
C ILE A 222 -20.12 3.93 8.68
N SER A 223 -18.82 3.65 8.59
CA SER A 223 -17.92 3.66 9.75
C SER A 223 -17.12 4.95 9.86
N TYR A 224 -16.73 5.51 8.72
CA TYR A 224 -15.88 6.69 8.62
C TYR A 224 -16.55 7.81 7.85
N LEU A 225 -16.39 9.03 8.33
CA LEU A 225 -16.68 10.24 7.54
C LEU A 225 -15.35 10.90 7.20
N GLY A 226 -15.11 11.20 5.94
CA GLY A 226 -13.91 11.91 5.50
C GLY A 226 -14.19 13.39 5.28
N TYR A 227 -13.35 14.27 5.83
CA TYR A 227 -13.46 15.71 5.64
C TYR A 227 -12.15 16.29 5.08
N PRO A 228 -12.18 16.99 3.92
CA PRO A 228 -11.03 17.69 3.39
C PRO A 228 -10.79 19.00 4.17
N PHE A 229 -9.64 19.09 4.81
CA PHE A 229 -9.16 20.26 5.55
C PHE A 229 -7.84 20.74 4.93
N SER A 230 -7.82 21.94 4.36
CA SER A 230 -6.59 22.50 3.76
C SER A 230 -5.75 23.24 4.78
N ILE A 231 -4.43 23.09 4.69
CA ILE A 231 -3.45 23.91 5.42
C ILE A 231 -2.93 25.11 4.59
N SER A 232 -3.58 25.38 3.45
CA SER A 232 -3.37 26.56 2.60
C SER A 232 -4.63 27.43 2.62
N GLU A 233 -4.49 28.68 3.07
CA GLU A 233 -5.58 29.66 3.15
C GLU A 233 -6.15 29.97 1.76
N THR A 234 -5.27 30.14 0.77
CA THR A 234 -5.70 30.43 -0.60
C THR A 234 -6.52 29.27 -1.18
N PHE A 235 -6.09 28.03 -0.97
CA PHE A 235 -6.84 26.86 -1.43
C PHE A 235 -8.18 26.73 -0.69
N GLN A 236 -8.19 26.90 0.64
CA GLN A 236 -9.41 26.76 1.44
C GLN A 236 -10.49 27.76 0.98
N LEU A 237 -10.10 29.03 0.76
CA LEU A 237 -11.00 30.09 0.34
C LEU A 237 -11.53 29.85 -1.08
N ARG A 238 -10.68 29.40 -2.01
CA ARG A 238 -11.10 29.11 -3.39
C ARG A 238 -12.05 27.92 -3.51
N ASN A 239 -11.84 26.87 -2.71
CA ASN A 239 -12.62 25.64 -2.81
C ASN A 239 -13.89 25.66 -1.98
N THR A 240 -13.86 26.29 -0.81
CA THR A 240 -14.97 26.22 0.15
C THR A 240 -15.58 27.58 0.49
N ASN A 241 -15.03 28.67 -0.05
CA ASN A 241 -15.40 30.05 0.28
C ASN A 241 -15.40 30.30 1.79
N ALA A 242 -14.40 29.72 2.48
CA ALA A 242 -14.17 29.82 3.92
C ALA A 242 -12.67 29.86 4.21
N THR A 243 -12.29 30.51 5.30
CA THR A 243 -10.93 30.52 5.86
C THR A 243 -10.61 29.19 6.56
N ILE A 244 -9.33 28.94 6.89
CA ILE A 244 -8.97 27.73 7.66
C ILE A 244 -9.60 27.77 9.06
N ALA A 245 -9.69 28.96 9.69
CA ALA A 245 -10.35 29.12 10.98
C ALA A 245 -11.85 28.75 10.94
N GLU A 246 -12.57 29.17 9.91
CA GLU A 246 -13.98 28.77 9.72
C GLU A 246 -14.11 27.27 9.41
N SER A 247 -13.14 26.69 8.69
CA SER A 247 -13.08 25.24 8.47
C SER A 247 -12.87 24.48 9.77
N LEU A 248 -12.04 24.98 10.70
CA LEU A 248 -11.85 24.38 12.02
C LEU A 248 -13.15 24.38 12.84
N GLU A 249 -13.92 25.47 12.85
CA GLU A 249 -15.23 25.50 13.52
C GLU A 249 -16.20 24.48 12.93
N ARG A 250 -16.18 24.29 11.60
CA ARG A 250 -16.96 23.25 10.93
C ARG A 250 -16.52 21.85 11.34
N VAL A 251 -15.21 21.60 11.44
CA VAL A 251 -14.68 20.32 11.92
C VAL A 251 -15.15 20.03 13.35
N LYS A 252 -15.16 21.02 14.25
CA LYS A 252 -15.70 20.86 15.61
C LYS A 252 -17.16 20.39 15.60
N ALA A 253 -18.00 21.06 14.81
CA ALA A 253 -19.42 20.70 14.69
C ALA A 253 -19.61 19.30 14.09
N ILE A 254 -18.83 18.94 13.06
CA ILE A 254 -18.85 17.61 12.46
C ILE A 254 -18.40 16.54 13.45
N GLN A 255 -17.32 16.79 14.21
CA GLN A 255 -16.80 15.84 15.19
C GLN A 255 -17.86 15.50 16.25
N GLU A 256 -18.57 16.50 16.77
CA GLU A 256 -19.68 16.28 17.70
C GLU A 256 -20.80 15.41 17.11
N ILE A 257 -21.11 15.57 15.82
CA ILE A 257 -22.11 14.75 15.13
C ILE A 257 -21.61 13.30 15.02
N THR A 258 -20.35 13.10 14.61
CA THR A 258 -19.76 11.77 14.46
C THR A 258 -19.65 11.02 15.78
N GLU A 259 -19.26 11.69 16.86
CA GLU A 259 -19.16 11.07 18.20
C GLU A 259 -20.51 10.62 18.72
N LYS A 260 -21.57 11.43 18.54
CA LYS A 260 -22.94 11.07 18.93
C LYS A 260 -23.46 9.86 18.14
N ALA A 261 -22.97 9.66 16.93
CA ALA A 261 -23.35 8.56 16.05
C ALA A 261 -22.43 7.32 16.17
N ASP A 262 -21.45 7.33 17.09
CA ASP A 262 -20.41 6.29 17.22
C ASP A 262 -19.66 6.02 15.89
N LYS A 263 -19.34 7.10 15.17
CA LYS A 263 -18.57 7.08 13.91
C LYS A 263 -17.26 7.83 14.11
N GLN A 264 -16.28 7.52 13.26
CA GLN A 264 -14.97 8.16 13.32
C GLN A 264 -14.77 9.15 12.17
N LEU A 265 -14.20 10.31 12.49
CA LEU A 265 -13.81 11.32 11.51
C LEU A 265 -12.38 11.05 11.01
N VAL A 266 -12.21 11.08 9.69
CA VAL A 266 -10.93 11.04 8.99
C VAL A 266 -10.68 12.41 8.39
N ILE A 267 -9.58 13.06 8.77
CA ILE A 267 -9.21 14.36 8.19
C ILE A 267 -8.24 14.15 7.04
N TYR A 268 -8.61 14.63 5.86
CA TYR A 268 -7.73 14.71 4.70
C TYR A 268 -7.04 16.06 4.72
N ILE A 269 -5.76 16.08 5.08
CA ILE A 269 -4.94 17.30 5.10
C ILE A 269 -4.54 17.64 3.67
N SER A 270 -5.34 18.50 3.03
CA SER A 270 -5.09 19.01 1.68
C SER A 270 -3.92 20.00 1.68
N MET A 271 -3.21 20.06 0.54
CA MET A 271 -1.95 20.80 0.42
C MET A 271 -0.88 20.30 1.41
N GLY A 272 -0.92 19.01 1.74
CA GLY A 272 -0.02 18.39 2.71
C GLY A 272 1.45 18.43 2.28
N PHE A 273 1.73 18.44 0.97
CA PHE A 273 3.09 18.39 0.40
C PHE A 273 3.49 19.67 -0.36
N GLY A 274 2.78 20.76 -0.12
CA GLY A 274 3.00 22.04 -0.81
C GLY A 274 1.74 22.54 -1.52
N ASN A 275 1.82 23.75 -2.06
CA ASN A 275 0.73 24.41 -2.77
C ASN A 275 1.25 25.25 -3.95
N PRO A 276 0.44 25.44 -5.01
CA PRO A 276 0.84 26.24 -6.18
C PRO A 276 0.57 27.75 -6.02
N TYR A 277 0.12 28.20 -4.84
CA TYR A 277 -0.34 29.58 -4.61
C TYR A 277 0.73 30.47 -3.99
N GLY A 278 1.85 29.89 -3.55
CA GLY A 278 2.89 30.59 -2.81
C GLY A 278 2.55 30.80 -1.33
N ASP A 279 1.52 30.13 -0.81
CA ASP A 279 1.27 30.09 0.63
C ASP A 279 2.43 29.39 1.33
N GLU A 280 2.77 29.82 2.55
CA GLU A 280 3.82 29.19 3.33
C GLU A 280 3.51 27.71 3.58
N TRP A 281 4.51 26.85 3.43
CA TRP A 281 4.39 25.42 3.68
C TRP A 281 5.67 24.86 4.30
N ASN A 282 5.52 24.09 5.37
CA ASN A 282 6.54 23.28 6.01
C ASN A 282 5.88 22.26 6.96
N ALA A 283 6.65 21.31 7.51
CA ALA A 283 6.10 20.31 8.42
C ALA A 283 5.56 20.92 9.73
N GLU A 284 6.08 22.05 10.19
CA GLU A 284 5.61 22.72 11.42
C GLU A 284 4.18 23.24 11.25
N ILE A 285 3.81 23.74 10.07
CA ILE A 285 2.42 24.13 9.76
C ILE A 285 1.50 22.91 9.84
N ALA A 286 1.88 21.78 9.25
CA ALA A 286 1.10 20.55 9.33
C ALA A 286 0.98 20.04 10.78
N ILE A 287 2.08 20.07 11.53
CA ILE A 287 2.15 19.75 12.96
C ILE A 287 1.17 20.62 13.76
N ASN A 288 1.17 21.93 13.54
CA ASN A 288 0.30 22.87 14.26
C ASN A 288 -1.18 22.53 14.04
N TRP A 289 -1.57 22.21 12.81
CA TRP A 289 -2.95 21.83 12.51
C TRP A 289 -3.32 20.45 13.05
N VAL A 290 -2.40 19.48 12.98
CA VAL A 290 -2.60 18.17 13.63
C VAL A 290 -2.77 18.35 15.14
N ASP A 291 -1.98 19.22 15.79
CA ASP A 291 -2.09 19.55 17.21
C ASP A 291 -3.45 20.14 17.58
N GLU A 292 -4.00 21.05 16.77
CA GLU A 292 -5.34 21.59 17.01
C GLU A 292 -6.45 20.55 16.79
N LEU A 293 -6.36 19.79 15.70
CA LEU A 293 -7.40 18.84 15.32
C LEU A 293 -7.45 17.61 16.24
N GLN A 294 -6.29 17.10 16.69
CA GLN A 294 -6.28 15.95 17.60
C GLN A 294 -6.90 16.27 18.98
N LYS A 295 -6.90 17.55 19.41
CA LYS A 295 -7.53 17.98 20.67
C LYS A 295 -9.04 17.77 20.65
N LEU A 296 -9.62 17.66 19.45
CA LEU A 296 -11.03 17.34 19.24
C LEU A 296 -11.32 15.83 19.32
N GLY A 297 -10.31 14.99 19.57
CA GLY A 297 -10.46 13.53 19.63
C GLY A 297 -10.30 12.81 18.29
N ILE A 298 -9.97 13.54 17.23
CA ILE A 298 -9.69 13.00 15.89
C ILE A 298 -8.41 12.16 15.90
N LYS A 299 -8.46 10.97 15.30
CA LYS A 299 -7.37 9.98 15.37
C LYS A 299 -6.73 9.63 14.03
N ILE A 300 -7.39 9.93 12.91
CA ILE A 300 -6.97 9.47 11.57
C ILE A 300 -6.79 10.68 10.67
N PHE A 301 -5.58 10.82 10.13
CA PHE A 301 -5.18 11.93 9.25
C PHE A 301 -4.60 11.36 7.96
N SER A 302 -5.18 11.64 6.80
CA SER A 302 -4.60 11.29 5.50
C SER A 302 -3.94 12.54 4.89
N LEU A 303 -2.64 12.48 4.62
CA LEU A 303 -1.88 13.59 4.04
C LEU A 303 -2.03 13.53 2.52
N SER A 304 -2.53 14.61 1.91
CA SER A 304 -2.93 14.62 0.51
C SER A 304 -1.95 15.40 -0.38
N ASP A 305 -1.45 14.75 -1.43
CA ASP A 305 -0.74 15.36 -2.56
C ASP A 305 -1.73 15.94 -3.57
N THR A 306 -2.47 16.96 -3.13
CA THR A 306 -3.65 17.47 -3.84
C THR A 306 -3.35 17.89 -5.29
N VAL A 307 -2.16 18.40 -5.56
CA VAL A 307 -1.75 18.90 -6.89
C VAL A 307 -0.71 18.01 -7.58
N GLY A 308 -0.29 16.90 -6.97
CA GLY A 308 0.65 15.94 -7.58
C GLY A 308 2.11 16.38 -7.56
N VAL A 309 2.52 17.24 -6.63
CA VAL A 309 3.87 17.83 -6.56
C VAL A 309 4.76 17.18 -5.50
N ALA A 310 4.25 16.22 -4.73
CA ALA A 310 5.04 15.55 -3.70
C ALA A 310 6.24 14.82 -4.33
N THR A 311 7.41 14.93 -3.69
CA THR A 311 8.62 14.18 -4.03
C THR A 311 8.95 13.20 -2.90
N PRO A 312 9.76 12.15 -3.15
CA PRO A 312 10.22 11.25 -2.08
C PRO A 312 10.80 11.99 -0.86
N GLU A 313 11.53 13.10 -1.09
CA GLU A 313 12.10 13.92 -0.02
C GLU A 313 11.04 14.66 0.77
N SER A 314 10.06 15.28 0.12
CA SER A 314 8.98 16.00 0.82
C SER A 314 8.05 15.05 1.58
N ILE A 315 7.82 13.85 1.02
CA ILE A 315 7.08 12.76 1.66
C ILE A 315 7.79 12.30 2.92
N THR A 316 9.07 11.94 2.79
CA THR A 316 9.90 11.49 3.92
C THR A 316 9.95 12.56 5.01
N TYR A 317 10.26 13.81 4.63
CA TYR A 317 10.32 14.95 5.53
C TYR A 317 9.03 15.13 6.34
N LEU A 318 7.86 15.08 5.70
CA LEU A 318 6.59 15.30 6.39
C LEU A 318 6.24 14.15 7.34
N PHE A 319 6.35 12.90 6.87
CA PHE A 319 5.98 11.74 7.68
C PHE A 319 6.95 11.51 8.86
N GLU A 320 8.26 11.70 8.68
CA GLU A 320 9.25 11.57 9.76
C GLU A 320 9.08 12.62 10.87
N ASN A 321 8.51 13.79 10.55
CA ASN A 321 8.20 14.81 11.55
C ASN A 321 6.85 14.58 12.27
N LEU A 322 5.88 13.95 11.60
CA LEU A 322 4.54 13.71 12.16
C LEU A 322 4.44 12.39 12.94
N ILE A 323 4.80 11.27 12.32
CA ILE A 323 4.51 9.93 12.88
C ILE A 323 5.16 9.71 14.25
N PRO A 324 6.47 9.99 14.45
CA PRO A 324 7.11 9.80 15.75
C PRO A 324 6.56 10.72 16.85
N LYS A 325 6.06 11.92 16.48
CA LYS A 325 5.49 12.89 17.41
C LYS A 325 4.13 12.44 17.93
N TYR A 326 3.38 11.66 17.15
CA TYR A 326 2.01 11.25 17.46
C TYR A 326 1.81 9.73 17.37
N PRO A 327 2.44 8.91 18.23
CA PRO A 327 2.42 7.46 18.14
C PRO A 327 1.03 6.81 18.34
N LYS A 328 0.02 7.59 18.75
CA LYS A 328 -1.36 7.14 18.95
C LYS A 328 -2.29 7.55 17.80
N LEU A 329 -1.83 8.40 16.89
CA LEU A 329 -2.59 8.81 15.71
C LEU A 329 -2.23 7.91 14.52
N GLU A 330 -3.18 7.72 13.63
CA GLU A 330 -2.97 7.03 12.36
C GLU A 330 -2.77 8.06 11.26
N PHE A 331 -1.63 7.96 10.56
CA PHE A 331 -1.36 8.76 9.37
C PHE A 331 -1.47 7.91 8.12
N GLY A 332 -2.13 8.45 7.11
CA GLY A 332 -2.22 7.88 5.76
C GLY A 332 -1.60 8.76 4.70
N ALA A 333 -1.30 8.14 3.57
CA ALA A 333 -0.81 8.78 2.37
C ALA A 333 -1.87 8.72 1.27
N HIS A 334 -2.32 9.89 0.82
CA HIS A 334 -3.18 10.07 -0.34
C HIS A 334 -2.36 10.78 -1.42
N LEU A 335 -1.68 9.99 -2.24
CA LEU A 335 -0.66 10.49 -3.16
C LEU A 335 -1.19 10.44 -4.59
N HIS A 336 -0.94 11.52 -5.34
CA HIS A 336 -1.18 11.52 -6.77
C HIS A 336 0.10 11.17 -7.52
N THR A 337 -0.02 10.35 -8.55
CA THR A 337 1.11 9.80 -9.31
C THR A 337 0.78 9.69 -10.79
N THR A 338 1.81 9.64 -11.63
CA THR A 338 1.66 9.04 -12.96
C THR A 338 1.77 7.50 -12.83
N PRO A 339 1.26 6.73 -13.81
CA PRO A 339 1.32 5.26 -13.75
C PRO A 339 2.73 4.68 -13.61
N ASP A 340 3.76 5.39 -14.06
CA ASP A 340 5.15 4.92 -14.05
C ASP A 340 5.99 5.48 -12.88
N ALA A 341 5.48 6.47 -12.14
CA ALA A 341 6.23 7.17 -11.08
C ALA A 341 5.47 7.14 -9.75
N TRP A 342 5.22 5.92 -9.27
CA TRP A 342 4.50 5.68 -8.02
C TRP A 342 5.36 5.05 -6.92
N GLN A 343 6.24 4.12 -7.29
CA GLN A 343 6.95 3.25 -6.34
C GLN A 343 7.81 4.05 -5.36
N GLU A 344 8.56 5.03 -5.86
CA GLU A 344 9.42 5.90 -5.04
C GLU A 344 8.63 6.69 -3.98
N LYS A 345 7.40 7.11 -4.29
CA LYS A 345 6.54 7.84 -3.35
C LYS A 345 6.00 6.91 -2.27
N VAL A 346 5.60 5.69 -2.65
CA VAL A 346 5.13 4.68 -1.69
C VAL A 346 6.28 4.25 -0.77
N ASP A 347 7.45 3.97 -1.33
CA ASP A 347 8.66 3.59 -0.58
C ASP A 347 9.03 4.69 0.43
N ALA A 348 9.02 5.95 0.03
CA ALA A 348 9.29 7.09 0.91
C ALA A 348 8.30 7.14 2.10
N ALA A 349 6.99 7.08 1.83
CA ALA A 349 5.97 7.11 2.87
C ALA A 349 6.07 5.90 3.81
N TYR A 350 6.25 4.70 3.24
CA TYR A 350 6.33 3.46 3.99
C TYR A 350 7.57 3.42 4.89
N ASN A 351 8.73 3.81 4.38
CA ASN A 351 9.98 3.84 5.14
C ASN A 351 9.94 4.91 6.25
N ALA A 352 9.24 6.03 6.02
CA ALA A 352 8.96 7.05 7.03
C ALA A 352 7.91 6.63 8.08
N GLY A 353 7.38 5.40 8.00
CA GLY A 353 6.49 4.81 9.00
C GLY A 353 5.01 4.80 8.64
N CYS A 354 4.61 5.36 7.48
CA CYS A 354 3.22 5.34 7.05
C CYS A 354 2.76 3.90 6.74
N ARG A 355 1.55 3.55 7.18
CA ARG A 355 0.97 2.22 6.96
C ARG A 355 -0.44 2.27 6.36
N ARG A 356 -0.98 3.45 6.09
CA ARG A 356 -2.33 3.63 5.53
C ARG A 356 -2.19 4.29 4.16
N PHE A 357 -2.71 3.67 3.11
CA PHE A 357 -2.54 4.16 1.75
C PHE A 357 -3.88 4.21 1.03
N ASP A 358 -4.17 5.38 0.47
CA ASP A 358 -5.35 5.62 -0.35
C ASP A 358 -4.95 5.46 -1.83
N GLY A 359 -5.75 4.72 -2.60
CA GLY A 359 -5.53 4.50 -4.02
C GLY A 359 -6.84 4.26 -4.76
N ALA A 360 -6.77 4.23 -6.08
CA ALA A 360 -7.88 3.87 -6.94
C ALA A 360 -7.39 2.98 -8.09
N PHE A 361 -8.18 1.99 -8.50
CA PHE A 361 -7.82 1.16 -9.64
C PHE A 361 -7.54 2.00 -10.90
N LEU A 362 -6.50 1.62 -11.64
CA LEU A 362 -6.00 2.32 -12.83
C LEU A 362 -5.52 3.76 -12.57
N GLY A 363 -5.34 4.15 -11.31
CA GLY A 363 -4.95 5.51 -10.91
C GLY A 363 -5.98 6.58 -11.27
N TYR A 364 -7.24 6.19 -11.51
CA TYR A 364 -8.29 7.12 -11.94
C TYR A 364 -8.63 8.17 -10.88
N GLY A 365 -9.09 9.34 -11.34
CA GLY A 365 -9.50 10.44 -10.48
C GLY A 365 -8.37 11.42 -10.21
N GLY A 366 -8.42 12.09 -9.06
CA GLY A 366 -7.50 13.15 -8.70
C GLY A 366 -8.06 14.57 -8.94
N CYS A 367 -7.21 15.57 -8.70
CA CYS A 367 -7.63 16.96 -8.74
C CYS A 367 -7.70 17.50 -10.18
N PRO A 368 -8.79 18.18 -10.59
CA PRO A 368 -8.84 18.88 -11.88
C PRO A 368 -7.75 19.97 -12.04
N MET A 369 -7.15 20.39 -10.92
CA MET A 369 -6.09 21.37 -10.85
C MET A 369 -4.69 20.74 -10.84
N ALA A 370 -4.56 19.44 -11.10
CA ALA A 370 -3.27 18.80 -11.26
C ALA A 370 -2.47 19.51 -12.37
N ALA A 371 -1.16 19.62 -12.18
CA ALA A 371 -0.28 20.28 -13.14
C ALA A 371 -0.17 19.50 -14.47
N ASP A 372 -0.54 18.22 -14.45
CA ASP A 372 -0.47 17.28 -15.57
C ASP A 372 -1.76 16.44 -15.62
N GLU A 373 -2.34 16.30 -16.82
CA GLU A 373 -3.56 15.52 -17.06
C GLU A 373 -3.36 14.01 -16.82
N LEU A 374 -2.11 13.53 -16.82
CA LEU A 374 -1.74 12.14 -16.56
C LEU A 374 -1.61 11.83 -15.06
N VAL A 375 -1.66 12.84 -14.19
CA VAL A 375 -1.51 12.67 -12.74
C VAL A 375 -2.88 12.47 -12.10
N GLY A 376 -3.11 11.26 -11.61
CA GLY A 376 -4.33 10.88 -10.91
C GLY A 376 -4.03 10.27 -9.54
N ASN A 377 -4.94 9.46 -9.03
CA ASN A 377 -4.73 8.71 -7.79
C ASN A 377 -3.59 7.69 -7.93
N MET A 378 -3.07 7.23 -6.79
CA MET A 378 -2.18 6.08 -6.72
C MET A 378 -2.87 4.83 -7.32
N PRO A 379 -2.30 4.16 -8.33
CA PRO A 379 -2.89 2.95 -8.89
C PRO A 379 -2.96 1.83 -7.85
N MET A 380 -4.17 1.43 -7.47
CA MET A 380 -4.38 0.47 -6.40
C MET A 380 -3.78 -0.91 -6.72
N GLU A 381 -3.81 -1.32 -7.99
CA GLU A 381 -3.21 -2.57 -8.45
C GLU A 381 -1.70 -2.68 -8.13
N ASN A 382 -1.03 -1.55 -7.98
CA ASN A 382 0.40 -1.49 -7.63
C ASN A 382 0.64 -1.56 -6.11
N LEU A 383 -0.37 -1.23 -5.29
CA LEU A 383 -0.32 -1.33 -3.83
C LEU A 383 -0.75 -2.72 -3.32
N ILE A 384 -1.52 -3.45 -4.11
CA ILE A 384 -2.05 -4.76 -3.73
C ILE A 384 -0.92 -5.80 -3.79
N PRO A 385 -0.73 -6.62 -2.73
CA PRO A 385 0.21 -7.73 -2.77
C PRO A 385 -0.05 -8.69 -3.92
N PRO A 386 0.96 -9.44 -4.40
CA PRO A 386 0.68 -10.63 -5.17
C PRO A 386 -0.19 -11.59 -4.32
N PRO A 387 -1.30 -12.12 -4.86
CA PRO A 387 -2.18 -12.99 -4.11
C PRO A 387 -1.43 -14.27 -3.66
N PRO A 388 -1.66 -14.75 -2.43
CA PRO A 388 -1.43 -16.16 -2.14
C PRO A 388 -2.27 -16.98 -3.13
N LYS A 389 -1.69 -18.06 -3.68
CA LYS A 389 -2.29 -18.83 -4.79
C LYS A 389 -3.82 -18.96 -4.68
N GLY A 390 -4.55 -18.24 -5.53
CA GLY A 390 -6.00 -18.38 -5.71
C GLY A 390 -6.92 -17.53 -4.82
N GLU A 391 -6.40 -16.59 -4.01
CA GLU A 391 -7.25 -15.81 -3.09
C GLU A 391 -7.98 -14.63 -3.74
N TYR A 392 -7.37 -13.94 -4.71
CA TYR A 392 -8.01 -12.87 -5.47
C TYR A 392 -7.35 -12.69 -6.85
N ASN A 393 -8.06 -12.08 -7.78
CA ASN A 393 -7.57 -11.77 -9.12
C ASN A 393 -7.64 -10.26 -9.37
N ILE A 394 -6.48 -9.59 -9.41
CA ILE A 394 -6.39 -8.14 -9.63
C ILE A 394 -7.01 -7.75 -10.99
N GLU A 395 -6.82 -8.57 -12.03
CA GLU A 395 -7.41 -8.35 -13.35
C GLU A 395 -8.94 -8.33 -13.31
N HIS A 396 -9.54 -9.07 -12.37
CA HIS A 396 -10.99 -9.05 -12.20
C HIS A 396 -11.49 -7.70 -11.66
N PHE A 397 -10.78 -7.11 -10.68
CA PHE A 397 -11.13 -5.78 -10.18
C PHE A 397 -10.90 -4.70 -11.23
N ILE A 398 -9.78 -4.77 -11.97
CA ILE A 398 -9.50 -3.86 -13.09
C ILE A 398 -10.62 -3.92 -14.13
N SER A 399 -11.00 -5.13 -14.57
CA SER A 399 -12.08 -5.31 -15.54
C SER A 399 -13.42 -4.82 -15.00
N ALA A 400 -13.73 -5.04 -13.72
CA ALA A 400 -14.95 -4.56 -13.11
C ALA A 400 -14.99 -3.03 -12.99
N PHE A 401 -13.83 -2.39 -12.72
CA PHE A 401 -13.72 -0.94 -12.72
C PHE A 401 -13.89 -0.36 -14.12
N GLN A 402 -13.32 -1.01 -15.15
CA GLN A 402 -13.57 -0.64 -16.54
C GLN A 402 -15.05 -0.74 -16.92
N GLU A 403 -15.77 -1.79 -16.47
CA GLU A 403 -17.22 -1.91 -16.65
C GLU A 403 -18.02 -0.81 -15.94
N LEU A 404 -17.54 -0.35 -14.78
CA LEU A 404 -18.17 0.73 -14.01
C LEU A 404 -18.13 2.06 -14.78
N ILE A 405 -16.97 2.40 -15.36
CA ILE A 405 -16.74 3.71 -15.99
C ILE A 405 -17.07 3.75 -17.50
N ALA A 406 -17.33 2.60 -18.12
CA ALA A 406 -17.83 2.46 -19.49
C ALA A 406 -19.33 2.77 -19.58
#